data_AF-A0A7K1DY48-F1
#
_entry.id   AF-A0A7K1DY48-F1
#
_cell.length_a   1.000
_cell.length_b   1.000
_cell.length_c   1.000
_cell.angle_alpha   90.00
_cell.angle_beta   90.00
_cell.angle_gamma   90.00
#
_symmetry.space_group_name_H-M   'P 1'
#
loop_
_entity.id
_entity.type
_entity.pdbx_description
1 polymer ?
#
loop_
_entity_poly.entity_id
_entity_poly.type
_entity_poly.pdbx_seq_one_letter_code
_entity_poly.pdbx_strand_id
1 'polypeptide(L)' 'RGWHHEGLAVRPQQRMIGHTGFLIQSRKMAPGVEVLARRRRPAKGAYGVSED' A
#
# COMPACT_ATOMS: atom_id res chain seq x y z
N ARG A 1 -8.64 -8.02 -7.19
CA ARG A 1 -9.99 -7.77 -7.77
C ARG A 1 -10.03 -8.43 -9.14
N GLY A 2 -11.10 -9.16 -9.47
CA GLY A 2 -11.29 -9.74 -10.79
C GLY A 2 -11.82 -8.73 -11.82
N TRP A 3 -11.58 -9.02 -13.10
CA TRP A 3 -12.11 -8.28 -14.25
C TRP A 3 -13.07 -9.17 -15.04
N HIS A 4 -14.04 -8.54 -15.69
CA HIS A 4 -14.80 -9.13 -16.79
C HIS A 4 -14.07 -8.75 -18.07
N HIS A 5 -13.69 -9.75 -18.88
CA HIS A 5 -12.83 -9.55 -20.04
C HIS A 5 -13.26 -10.45 -21.20
N GLU A 6 -14.49 -10.23 -21.68
CA GLU A 6 -15.10 -10.94 -22.81
C GLU A 6 -15.45 -9.93 -23.91
N GLY A 7 -14.85 -10.08 -25.09
CA GLY A 7 -15.07 -9.18 -26.23
C GLY A 7 -14.88 -7.70 -25.86
N LEU A 8 -15.88 -6.86 -26.17
CA LEU A 8 -15.89 -5.43 -25.84
C LEU A 8 -16.31 -5.14 -24.39
N ALA A 9 -16.80 -6.13 -23.64
CA ALA A 9 -17.24 -5.96 -22.26
C ALA A 9 -16.04 -6.04 -21.30
N VAL A 10 -15.10 -5.09 -21.43
CA VAL A 10 -13.93 -4.99 -20.55
C VAL A 10 -14.26 -4.03 -19.42
N ARG A 11 -14.56 -4.60 -18.25
CA ARG A 11 -14.91 -3.81 -17.06
C ARG A 11 -14.56 -4.56 -15.78
N PRO A 12 -14.40 -3.88 -14.65
CA PRO A 12 -14.23 -4.58 -13.39
C PRO A 12 -15.46 -5.41 -13.01
N GLN A 13 -15.25 -6.51 -12.27
CA GLN A 13 -16.38 -7.28 -11.73
C GLN A 13 -17.19 -6.44 -10.72
N GLN A 14 -18.49 -6.75 -10.64
CA GLN A 14 -19.46 -6.07 -9.75
C GLN A 14 -19.26 -6.42 -8.27
N ARG A 15 -18.54 -7.50 -7.97
CA ARG A 15 -18.23 -7.94 -6.60
C ARG A 15 -16.72 -7.97 -6.38
N MET A 16 -16.31 -7.71 -5.14
CA MET A 16 -14.96 -7.96 -4.67
C MET A 16 -14.93 -8.17 -3.15
N ILE A 17 -13.84 -8.74 -2.65
CA ILE A 17 -13.50 -8.70 -1.23
C ILE A 17 -12.88 -7.31 -0.96
N GLY A 18 -13.52 -6.52 -0.10
CA GLY A 18 -13.06 -5.15 0.22
C GLY A 18 -11.87 -5.09 1.16
N HIS A 19 -11.74 -6.09 2.04
CA HIS A 19 -10.64 -6.21 2.99
C HIS A 19 -10.52 -7.65 3.48
N THR A 20 -9.31 -8.09 3.82
CA THR A 20 -9.07 -9.38 4.47
C THR A 20 -8.48 -9.18 5.85
N GLY A 21 -7.40 -8.41 5.93
CA GLY A 21 -6.71 -8.13 7.18
C GLY A 21 -5.50 -7.23 6.93
N PHE A 22 -4.82 -6.88 8.01
CA PHE A 22 -3.56 -6.15 7.94
C PHE A 22 -2.38 -7.12 7.93
N LEU A 23 -1.36 -6.80 7.15
CA LEU A 23 -0.07 -7.48 7.23
C LEU A 23 0.91 -6.58 7.97
N ILE A 24 1.63 -7.14 8.94
CA ILE A 24 2.67 -6.46 9.71
C ILE A 24 3.99 -7.18 9.43
N GLN A 25 5.05 -6.40 9.20
CA GLN A 25 6.41 -6.91 9.04
C GLN A 25 7.34 -6.18 9.99
N SER A 26 8.25 -6.93 10.62
CA SER A 26 9.30 -6.41 11.48
C SER A 26 10.60 -7.19 11.26
N ARG A 27 11.71 -6.62 11.71
CA ARG A 27 13.02 -7.30 11.77
C ARG A 27 13.47 -7.29 13.22
N LYS A 28 13.88 -8.45 13.73
CA LYS A 28 14.44 -8.56 15.09
C LYS A 28 15.87 -8.01 15.11
N MET A 29 16.17 -7.21 16.12
CA MET A 29 17.53 -6.71 16.40
C MET A 29 18.25 -7.64 17.39
N ALA A 30 19.58 -7.64 17.33
CA ALA A 30 20.37 -8.23 18.42
C ALA A 30 20.13 -7.44 19.72
N PRO A 31 20.27 -8.08 20.90
CA PRO A 31 20.11 -7.39 22.19
C PRO A 31 21.03 -6.18 22.31
N GLY A 32 20.51 -5.05 22.81
CA GLY A 32 21.27 -3.81 22.99
C GLY A 32 21.59 -3.04 21.70
N VAL A 33 21.13 -3.50 20.54
CA VAL A 33 21.33 -2.81 19.26
C VAL A 33 20.11 -1.97 18.92
N GLU A 34 20.32 -0.66 18.83
CA GLU A 34 19.31 0.30 18.39
C GLU A 34 18.88 0.08 16.93
N VAL A 35 17.60 0.33 16.65
CA VAL A 35 17.05 0.18 15.30
C VAL A 35 17.49 1.34 14.41
N LEU A 36 17.82 1.04 13.15
CA LEU A 36 18.05 2.09 12.16
C LEU A 36 16.75 2.86 11.90
N ALA A 37 16.87 4.18 11.79
CA ALA A 37 15.74 5.05 11.45
C ALA A 37 15.07 4.58 10.16
N ARG A 38 13.76 4.32 10.24
CA ARG A 38 12.99 3.84 9.09
C ARG A 38 12.81 4.97 8.08
N ARG A 39 13.61 4.98 7.01
CA ARG A 39 13.43 5.91 5.89
C ARG A 39 12.40 5.32 4.91
N ARG A 40 11.24 5.97 4.80
CA ARG A 40 10.19 5.61 3.83
C ARG A 40 10.03 6.76 2.84
N ARG A 41 9.80 6.43 1.57
CA ARG A 41 9.35 7.43 0.60
C ARG A 41 8.02 8.02 1.08
N PRO A 42 7.88 9.35 1.13
CA PRO A 42 6.61 9.98 1.45
C PRO A 42 5.50 9.51 0.50
N ALA A 43 4.25 9.53 0.97
CA ALA A 43 3.12 9.28 0.10
C ALA A 43 3.04 10.34 -1.01
N LYS A 44 2.38 10.01 -2.12
CA LYS A 44 2.02 11.04 -3.12
C LYS A 44 1.15 12.09 -2.41
N GLY A 45 1.54 13.37 -2.47
CA GLY A 45 0.85 14.48 -1.79
C GLY A 45 1.27 14.72 -0.33
N ALA A 46 2.34 14.07 0.15
CA ALA A 46 2.83 14.31 1.52
C ALA A 46 3.51 15.67 1.72
N TYR A 47 3.94 16.30 0.63
CA TYR A 47 4.39 17.69 0.64
C TYR A 47 3.17 18.53 0.30
N GLY A 48 2.83 19.51 1.15
CA GLY A 48 1.76 20.46 0.90
C GLY A 48 1.97 21.14 -0.45
N VAL A 49 0.88 21.64 -1.03
CA VAL A 49 0.98 22.52 -2.20
C VAL A 49 1.81 23.72 -1.75
N SER A 50 2.93 24.01 -2.44
CA SER A 50 3.63 25.26 -2.22
C SER A 50 2.65 26.39 -2.51
N GLU A 51 2.40 27.25 -1.53
CA GLU A 51 1.67 28.49 -1.74
C GLU A 51 2.55 29.36 -2.65
N ASP A 52 2.19 29.44 -3.93
CA ASP A 52 2.61 30.50 -4.84
C ASP A 52 1.65 31.70 -4.70
#